data_AF-X7YKA3-F1
#
_entry.id   AF-X7YKA3-F1
#
_cell.length_a   1.000
_cell.length_b   1.000
_cell.length_c   1.000
_cell.angle_alpha   90.00
_cell.angle_beta   90.00
_cell.angle_gamma   90.00
#
_symmetry.space_group_name_H-M   'P 1'
#
loop_
_entity.id
_entity.type
_entity.pdbx_description
1 polymer ?
#
loop_
_entity_poly.entity_id
_entity_poly.type
_entity_poly.pdbx_seq_one_letter_code
_entity_poly.pdbx_strand_id
1 'polypeptide(L)'
;MIVGGGLAAVRTAEQLRRANYTGPITIVSDEVHLPYDRPPLSKEVLRSEVDDVTLKPREFYDEYRITLRLGSAATGLDTTEQTVTLDDGTVLGYDQLVIATGLVPRRIPSFPDLVGIRVLRSYDESIALRRHALRARHAVVVGAGFIGCEVAASLRGLG
;
A
#
# COMPACT_ATOMS: atom_id res chain seq x y z
N MET A 1 9.01 2.76 15.93
CA MET A 1 7.80 2.97 15.09
C MET A 1 8.18 2.92 13.61
N ILE A 2 7.31 2.36 12.78
CA ILE A 2 7.49 2.28 11.32
C ILE A 2 6.24 2.89 10.68
N VAL A 3 6.42 3.90 9.81
CA VAL A 3 5.31 4.57 9.11
C VAL A 3 5.28 4.11 7.65
N GLY A 4 4.19 3.51 7.23
CA GLY A 4 3.96 2.87 5.94
C GLY A 4 3.63 1.37 6.09
N GLY A 5 2.62 0.89 5.36
CA GLY A 5 2.16 -0.51 5.39
C GLY A 5 2.69 -1.41 4.26
N GLY A 6 3.80 -1.05 3.61
CA GLY A 6 4.35 -1.78 2.47
C GLY A 6 5.42 -2.83 2.80
N LEU A 7 5.98 -3.46 1.75
CA LEU A 7 7.07 -4.44 1.86
C LEU A 7 8.23 -3.96 2.72
N ALA A 8 8.63 -2.69 2.57
CA ALA A 8 9.71 -2.11 3.36
C ALA A 8 9.43 -2.23 4.87
N ALA A 9 8.23 -1.89 5.32
CA ALA A 9 7.86 -1.95 6.72
C ALA A 9 7.82 -3.39 7.26
N VAL A 10 7.27 -4.32 6.49
CA VAL A 10 7.24 -5.75 6.86
C VAL A 10 8.66 -6.29 7.00
N ARG A 11 9.54 -5.99 6.04
CA ARG A 11 10.93 -6.44 6.09
C ARG A 11 11.70 -5.81 7.24
N THR A 12 11.49 -4.51 7.51
CA THR A 12 12.08 -3.85 8.68
C THR A 12 11.64 -4.54 9.98
N ALA A 13 10.34 -4.75 10.18
CA ALA A 13 9.83 -5.40 11.39
C ALA A 13 10.34 -6.85 11.54
N GLU A 14 10.36 -7.61 10.44
CA GLU A 14 10.89 -8.97 10.41
C GLU A 14 12.39 -9.01 10.76
N GLN A 15 13.20 -8.11 10.19
CA GLN A 15 14.64 -8.08 10.48
C GLN A 15 14.93 -7.62 11.90
N LEU A 16 14.17 -6.66 12.45
CA LEU A 16 14.29 -6.28 13.86
C LEU A 16 14.07 -7.49 14.77
N ARG A 17 13.04 -8.30 14.52
CA ARG A 17 12.79 -9.51 15.32
C ARG A 17 13.85 -10.58 15.11
N ARG A 18 14.32 -10.80 13.88
CA ARG A 18 15.45 -11.71 13.60
C ARG A 18 16.75 -11.28 14.27
N ALA A 19 16.96 -9.97 14.43
CA ALA A 19 18.10 -9.40 15.15
C ALA A 19 17.91 -9.39 16.68
N ASN A 20 16.91 -10.10 17.21
CA ASN A 20 16.56 -10.16 18.63
C ASN A 20 16.22 -8.81 19.27
N TYR A 21 15.71 -7.84 18.49
CA TYR A 21 15.12 -6.63 19.07
C TYR A 21 13.85 -7.00 19.84
N THR A 22 13.81 -6.70 21.13
CA THR A 22 12.71 -7.05 22.05
C THR A 22 11.74 -5.91 22.31
N GLY A 23 12.07 -4.68 21.91
CA GLY A 23 11.23 -3.51 22.11
C GLY A 23 9.93 -3.53 21.29
N PRO A 24 8.99 -2.62 21.61
CA PRO A 24 7.73 -2.53 20.88
C PRO A 24 7.97 -2.14 19.42
N ILE A 25 7.24 -2.80 18.50
CA ILE A 25 7.21 -2.44 17.08
C ILE A 25 5.76 -2.12 16.72
N THR A 26 5.55 -0.92 16.21
CA THR A 26 4.27 -0.47 15.67
C THR A 26 4.46 -0.09 14.21
N ILE A 27 3.65 -0.70 13.34
CA ILE A 27 3.51 -0.31 11.93
C ILE A 27 2.23 0.51 11.80
N VAL A 28 2.35 1.74 11.31
CA VAL A 28 1.22 2.65 11.04
C VAL A 28 1.02 2.71 9.53
N SER A 29 -0.21 2.53 9.06
CA SER A 29 -0.55 2.51 7.64
C SER A 29 -1.85 3.27 7.38
N ASP A 30 -1.86 4.07 6.32
CA ASP A 30 -3.07 4.72 5.79
C ASP A 30 -4.04 3.72 5.14
N GLU A 31 -3.52 2.63 4.58
CA GLU A 31 -4.36 1.54 4.05
C GLU A 31 -4.94 0.66 5.17
N VAL A 32 -6.20 0.20 4.99
CA VAL A 32 -6.92 -0.68 5.93
C VAL A 32 -6.55 -2.16 5.79
N HIS A 33 -5.83 -2.51 4.73
CA HIS A 33 -5.44 -3.89 4.42
C HIS A 33 -4.18 -4.31 5.19
N LEU A 34 -4.05 -5.61 5.48
CA LEU A 34 -2.77 -6.16 5.94
C LEU A 34 -1.69 -5.88 4.90
N PRO A 35 -0.43 -5.63 5.30
CA PRO A 35 0.65 -5.42 4.34
C PRO A 35 0.73 -6.51 3.27
N TYR A 36 0.74 -6.11 2.01
CA TYR A 36 0.60 -7.00 0.86
C TYR A 36 1.62 -6.71 -0.24
N ASP A 37 1.81 -7.68 -1.12
CA ASP A 37 2.68 -7.57 -2.27
C ASP A 37 1.99 -6.81 -3.39
N ARG A 38 2.66 -5.77 -3.90
CA ARG A 38 2.10 -4.84 -4.91
C ARG A 38 2.34 -5.24 -6.38
N PRO A 39 3.40 -5.99 -6.76
CA PRO A 39 3.59 -6.44 -8.14
C PRO A 39 2.42 -7.23 -8.77
N PRO A 40 1.66 -8.06 -8.03
CA PRO A 40 0.49 -8.74 -8.60
C PRO A 40 -0.69 -7.81 -8.96
N LEU A 41 -0.70 -6.56 -8.46
CA LEU A 41 -1.84 -5.64 -8.63
C LEU A 41 -2.11 -5.26 -10.09
N SER A 42 -1.08 -5.21 -10.94
CA SER A 42 -1.19 -4.95 -12.39
C SER A 42 -1.41 -6.21 -13.22
N LYS A 43 -1.38 -7.38 -12.57
CA LYS A 43 -1.35 -8.69 -13.20
C LYS A 43 -2.45 -9.59 -12.64
N GLU A 44 -2.09 -10.54 -11.78
CA GLU A 44 -2.96 -11.61 -11.31
C GLU A 44 -4.19 -11.06 -10.58
N VAL A 45 -4.02 -10.03 -9.75
CA VAL A 45 -5.15 -9.41 -9.03
C VAL A 45 -6.08 -8.69 -10.00
N LEU A 46 -5.53 -7.92 -10.95
CA LEU A 46 -6.31 -7.23 -11.97
C LEU A 46 -7.07 -8.22 -12.87
N ARG A 47 -6.47 -9.39 -13.15
CA ARG A 47 -7.08 -10.49 -13.92
C ARG A 47 -7.98 -11.41 -13.09
N SER A 48 -8.10 -11.19 -11.79
CA SER A 48 -8.87 -12.04 -10.86
C SER A 48 -8.36 -13.48 -10.74
N GLU A 49 -7.05 -13.68 -10.89
CA GLU A 49 -6.37 -14.98 -10.79
C GLU A 49 -5.90 -15.28 -9.36
N VAL A 50 -5.72 -14.25 -8.53
CA VAL A 50 -5.28 -14.36 -7.13
C VAL A 50 -6.09 -13.39 -6.26
N ASP A 51 -6.59 -13.90 -5.14
CA ASP A 51 -7.40 -13.12 -4.19
C ASP A 51 -6.62 -12.67 -2.94
N ASP A 52 -5.60 -13.43 -2.53
CA ASP A 52 -4.74 -13.10 -1.39
C ASP A 52 -3.31 -12.77 -1.83
N VAL A 53 -2.89 -11.56 -1.51
CA VAL A 53 -1.55 -11.03 -1.79
C VAL A 53 -0.84 -10.58 -0.51
N THR A 54 -1.32 -10.98 0.67
CA THR A 54 -0.71 -10.60 1.95
C THR A 54 0.75 -11.09 2.04
N LEU A 55 1.65 -10.23 2.52
CA LEU A 55 3.07 -10.56 2.66
C LEU A 55 3.32 -11.53 3.82
N LYS A 56 2.49 -11.41 4.85
CA LYS A 56 2.45 -12.25 6.04
C LYS A 56 0.99 -12.34 6.50
N PRO A 57 0.58 -13.50 7.03
CA PRO A 57 -0.75 -13.65 7.61
C PRO A 57 -0.84 -12.88 8.94
N ARG A 58 -2.06 -12.64 9.44
CA ARG A 58 -2.32 -11.85 10.68
C ARG A 58 -1.52 -12.39 11.87
N GLU A 59 -1.46 -13.71 11.98
CA GLU A 59 -0.86 -14.48 13.07
C GLU A 59 0.64 -14.19 13.22
N PHE A 60 1.34 -13.92 12.12
CA PHE A 60 2.76 -13.52 12.16
C PHE A 60 2.95 -12.26 13.00
N TYR A 61 2.10 -11.25 12.81
CA TYR A 61 2.24 -10.00 13.54
C TYR A 61 1.94 -10.18 15.02
N ASP A 62 0.97 -11.03 15.36
CA ASP A 62 0.59 -11.31 16.74
C ASP A 62 1.67 -12.12 17.46
N GLU A 63 2.19 -13.18 16.83
CA GLU A 63 3.28 -14.02 17.35
C GLU A 63 4.53 -13.19 17.64
N TYR A 64 4.91 -12.31 16.69
CA TYR A 64 6.07 -11.46 16.83
C TYR A 64 5.80 -10.15 17.57
N ARG A 65 4.61 -9.96 18.18
CA ARG A 65 4.24 -8.74 18.93
C ARG A 65 4.52 -7.46 18.13
N ILE A 66 4.06 -7.43 16.89
CA ILE A 66 4.10 -6.29 15.99
C ILE A 66 2.69 -5.70 15.94
N THR A 67 2.53 -4.50 16.51
CA THR A 67 1.25 -3.80 16.48
C THR A 67 1.02 -3.25 15.08
N LEU A 68 -0.13 -3.58 14.48
CA LEU A 68 -0.58 -2.94 13.23
C LEU A 68 -1.64 -1.90 13.56
N ARG A 69 -1.43 -0.67 13.09
CA ARG A 69 -2.40 0.41 13.13
C ARG A 69 -2.76 0.78 11.70
N LEU A 70 -3.76 0.08 11.17
CA LEU A 70 -4.23 0.18 9.79
C LEU A 70 -5.35 1.23 9.67
N GLY A 71 -5.51 1.83 8.49
CA GLY A 71 -6.50 2.90 8.29
C GLY A 71 -6.22 4.13 9.14
N SER A 72 -4.95 4.41 9.44
CA SER A 72 -4.50 5.51 10.28
C SER A 72 -3.38 6.25 9.56
N ALA A 73 -3.73 7.24 8.74
CA ALA A 73 -2.73 7.98 7.98
C ALA A 73 -1.88 8.86 8.92
N ALA A 74 -0.55 8.79 8.80
CA ALA A 74 0.33 9.74 9.48
C ALA A 74 0.32 11.08 8.72
N THR A 75 -0.05 12.16 9.40
CA THR A 75 -0.24 13.51 8.82
C THR A 75 0.80 14.52 9.28
N GLY A 76 1.50 14.25 10.38
CA GLY A 76 2.53 15.12 10.93
C GLY A 76 3.66 14.36 11.60
N LEU A 77 4.85 14.95 11.59
CA LEU A 77 6.05 14.44 12.25
C LEU A 77 6.73 15.60 12.99
N ASP A 78 6.88 15.47 14.31
CA ASP A 78 7.70 16.34 15.13
C ASP A 78 8.94 15.56 15.58
N THR A 79 10.10 15.93 15.07
CA THR A 79 11.37 15.26 15.40
C THR A 79 11.99 15.75 16.70
N THR A 80 11.58 16.93 17.20
CA THR A 80 12.05 17.49 18.47
C THR A 80 11.36 16.78 19.63
N GLU A 81 10.03 16.68 19.55
CA GLU A 81 9.21 15.98 20.56
C GLU A 81 9.13 14.47 20.32
N GLN A 82 9.71 13.99 19.20
CA GLN A 82 9.69 12.59 18.78
C GLN A 82 8.27 11.99 18.69
N THR A 83 7.38 12.69 17.98
CA THR A 83 5.98 12.28 17.81
C THR A 83 5.52 12.22 16.35
N VAL A 84 4.54 11.36 16.09
CA VAL A 84 3.80 11.26 14.82
C VAL A 84 2.33 11.56 15.09
N THR A 85 1.75 12.48 14.32
CA THR A 85 0.32 12.81 14.36
C THR A 85 -0.43 11.99 13.32
N LEU A 86 -1.57 11.43 13.70
CA LEU A 86 -2.47 10.68 12.83
C LEU A 86 -3.60 11.57 12.29
N ASP A 87 -4.31 11.09 11.27
CA ASP A 87 -5.46 11.74 10.64
C ASP A 87 -6.65 11.96 11.59
N ASP A 88 -6.83 11.09 12.58
CA ASP A 88 -7.81 11.25 13.67
C ASP A 88 -7.39 12.25 14.76
N GLY A 89 -6.21 12.86 14.64
CA GLY A 89 -5.63 13.78 15.62
C GLY A 89 -4.89 13.11 16.77
N THR A 90 -4.85 11.77 16.83
CA THR A 90 -4.02 11.04 17.81
C THR A 90 -2.54 11.36 17.60
N VAL A 91 -1.82 11.57 18.70
CA VAL A 91 -0.37 11.76 18.68
C VAL A 91 0.31 10.55 19.30
N LEU A 92 1.28 9.97 18.58
CA LEU A 92 2.04 8.81 19.00
C LEU A 92 3.51 9.16 19.21
N GLY A 93 4.04 8.91 20.41
CA GLY A 93 5.47 9.01 20.70
C GLY A 93 6.26 7.84 20.11
N TYR A 94 7.53 8.07 19.79
CA TYR A 94 8.46 7.04 19.35
C TYR A 94 9.87 7.25 19.91
N ASP A 95 10.61 6.16 20.16
CA ASP A 95 12.04 6.23 20.47
C ASP A 95 12.90 6.26 19.18
N GLN A 96 12.46 5.48 18.19
CA GLN A 96 13.09 5.35 16.87
C GLN A 96 11.99 5.34 15.80
N LEU A 97 12.21 6.03 14.69
CA LEU A 97 11.26 6.14 13.59
C LEU A 97 11.88 5.63 12.29
N VAL A 98 11.13 4.79 11.58
CA VAL A 98 11.44 4.38 10.21
C VAL A 98 10.35 4.92 9.29
N ILE A 99 10.74 5.74 8.31
CA ILE A 99 9.85 6.26 7.28
C ILE A 99 9.88 5.28 6.09
N ALA A 100 8.80 4.54 5.92
CA ALA A 100 8.61 3.50 4.90
C ALA A 100 7.34 3.77 4.05
N THR A 101 6.99 5.04 3.85
CA THR A 101 5.76 5.51 3.18
C THR A 101 5.70 5.24 1.67
N GLY A 102 6.83 4.85 1.07
CA GLY A 102 6.88 4.50 -0.34
C GLY A 102 6.62 5.70 -1.26
N LEU A 103 5.81 5.49 -2.29
CA LEU A 103 5.55 6.47 -3.35
C LEU A 103 4.05 6.55 -3.66
N VAL A 104 3.62 7.73 -4.09
CA VAL A 104 2.28 8.03 -4.59
C VAL A 104 2.27 8.20 -6.11
N PRO A 105 1.20 7.79 -6.82
CA PRO A 105 1.09 8.01 -8.26
C PRO A 105 1.09 9.49 -8.61
N ARG A 106 1.82 9.87 -9.66
CA ARG A 106 1.68 11.21 -10.25
C ARG A 106 0.37 11.30 -11.01
N ARG A 107 -0.46 12.29 -10.67
CA ARG A 107 -1.67 12.62 -11.42
C ARG A 107 -1.33 13.65 -12.51
N ILE A 108 -2.01 13.54 -13.66
CA ILE A 108 -1.84 14.49 -14.77
C ILE A 108 -2.72 15.72 -14.48
N PRO A 109 -2.17 16.92 -14.25
CA PRO A 109 -2.94 18.06 -13.77
C PRO A 109 -4.05 18.54 -14.72
N SER A 110 -3.88 18.33 -16.02
CA SER A 110 -4.86 18.70 -17.03
C SER A 110 -6.03 17.72 -17.15
N PHE A 111 -5.97 16.57 -16.47
CA PHE A 111 -7.07 15.61 -16.51
C PHE A 111 -8.16 16.05 -15.52
N PRO A 112 -9.42 16.15 -15.97
CA PRO A 112 -10.55 16.45 -15.09
C PRO A 112 -10.80 15.29 -14.12
N ASP A 113 -11.48 15.55 -13.01
CA ASP A 113 -11.95 14.47 -12.11
C ASP A 113 -13.18 13.79 -12.72
N LEU A 114 -12.94 12.80 -13.59
CA LEU A 114 -13.99 12.04 -14.26
C LEU A 114 -14.00 10.58 -13.81
N VAL A 115 -15.21 10.04 -13.72
CA VAL A 115 -15.43 8.61 -13.54
C VAL A 115 -14.73 7.84 -14.67
N GLY A 116 -13.76 7.00 -14.29
CA GLY A 116 -12.99 6.18 -15.23
C GLY A 116 -11.51 6.56 -15.33
N ILE A 117 -11.13 7.77 -14.91
CA ILE A 117 -9.70 8.10 -14.73
C ILE A 117 -9.23 7.42 -13.43
N ARG A 118 -8.22 6.56 -13.58
CA ARG A 118 -7.67 5.73 -12.49
C ARG A 118 -6.16 5.74 -12.54
N VAL A 119 -5.56 5.60 -11.37
CA VAL A 119 -4.16 5.22 -11.19
C VAL A 119 -4.14 3.83 -10.55
N LEU A 120 -2.98 3.17 -10.58
CA LEU A 120 -2.82 1.84 -10.01
C LEU A 120 -1.63 1.81 -9.05
N ARG A 121 -1.92 1.77 -7.75
CA ARG A 121 -0.93 1.66 -6.67
C ARG A 121 -1.43 0.83 -5.49
N SER A 122 -2.69 0.98 -5.12
CA SER A 122 -3.30 0.24 -4.01
C SER A 122 -4.11 -0.97 -4.48
N TYR A 123 -4.39 -1.89 -3.57
CA TYR A 123 -5.28 -3.02 -3.79
C TYR A 123 -6.67 -2.53 -4.21
N ASP A 124 -7.23 -1.55 -3.49
CA ASP A 124 -8.55 -0.99 -3.80
C ASP A 124 -8.61 -0.36 -5.20
N GLU A 125 -7.53 0.30 -5.63
CA GLU A 125 -7.40 0.83 -6.99
C GLU A 125 -7.37 -0.28 -8.05
N SER A 126 -6.68 -1.39 -7.79
CA SER A 126 -6.68 -2.57 -8.68
C SER A 126 -8.08 -3.18 -8.82
N ILE A 127 -8.77 -3.39 -7.70
CA ILE A 127 -10.13 -3.93 -7.68
C ILE A 127 -11.13 -2.96 -8.33
N ALA A 128 -10.95 -1.65 -8.14
CA ALA A 128 -11.75 -0.65 -8.85
C ALA A 128 -11.48 -0.70 -10.36
N LEU A 129 -10.22 -0.72 -10.79
CA LEU A 129 -9.85 -0.80 -12.20
C LEU A 129 -10.43 -2.06 -12.86
N ARG A 130 -10.33 -3.22 -12.20
CA ARG A 130 -10.94 -4.48 -12.65
C ARG A 130 -12.44 -4.35 -12.89
N ARG A 131 -13.17 -3.81 -11.91
CA ARG A 131 -14.63 -3.62 -12.01
C ARG A 131 -15.03 -2.72 -13.19
N HIS A 132 -14.23 -1.70 -13.48
CA HIS A 132 -14.45 -0.83 -14.64
C HIS A 132 -14.08 -1.52 -15.95
N ALA A 133 -12.97 -2.25 -15.99
CA ALA A 133 -12.51 -2.98 -17.18
C ALA A 133 -13.56 -3.97 -17.69
N LEU A 134 -14.22 -4.71 -16.80
CA LEU A 134 -15.28 -5.67 -17.15
C LEU A 134 -16.50 -5.06 -17.89
N ARG A 135 -16.66 -3.74 -17.86
CA ARG A 135 -17.76 -3.02 -18.52
C ARG A 135 -17.29 -2.12 -19.65
N ALA A 136 -15.97 -1.96 -19.81
CA ALA A 136 -15.39 -1.06 -20.78
C ALA A 136 -15.31 -1.75 -22.15
N ARG A 137 -15.47 -0.97 -23.22
CA ARG A 137 -15.18 -1.42 -24.59
C ARG A 137 -13.82 -0.93 -25.09
N HIS A 138 -13.33 0.15 -24.50
CA HIS A 138 -12.09 0.81 -24.87
C HIS A 138 -11.35 1.21 -23.60
N ALA A 139 -10.05 0.99 -23.59
CA ALA A 139 -9.16 1.45 -22.54
C ALA A 139 -8.01 2.24 -23.16
N VAL A 140 -7.61 3.32 -22.48
CA VAL A 140 -6.43 4.11 -22.84
C VAL A 140 -5.48 4.06 -21.66
N VAL A 141 -4.25 3.61 -21.91
CA VAL A 141 -3.18 3.61 -20.90
C VAL A 141 -2.28 4.80 -21.18
N VAL A 142 -2.17 5.72 -20.21
CA VAL A 142 -1.31 6.89 -20.31
C VAL A 142 -0.02 6.63 -19.54
N GLY A 143 1.04 6.33 -20.29
CA GLY A 143 2.36 5.98 -19.78
C GLY A 143 2.77 4.56 -20.15
N ALA A 144 3.91 4.41 -20.84
CA ALA A 144 4.42 3.14 -21.38
C ALA A 144 5.58 2.56 -20.56
N GLY A 145 5.60 2.82 -19.25
CA GLY A 145 6.53 2.13 -18.34
C GLY A 145 6.06 0.70 -18.05
N PHE A 146 6.84 -0.05 -17.26
CA PHE A 146 6.52 -1.45 -16.91
C PHE A 146 5.07 -1.66 -16.46
N ILE A 147 4.60 -0.87 -15.47
CA ILE A 147 3.22 -0.98 -14.97
C ILE A 147 2.20 -0.67 -16.07
N GLY A 148 2.47 0.31 -16.94
CA GLY A 148 1.57 0.65 -18.05
C GLY A 148 1.46 -0.51 -19.05
N CYS A 149 2.59 -1.11 -19.43
CA CYS A 149 2.61 -2.26 -20.33
C CYS A 149 1.93 -3.49 -19.71
N GLU A 150 2.17 -3.77 -18.43
CA GLU A 150 1.50 -4.86 -17.70
C GLU A 150 -0.02 -4.67 -17.63
N VAL A 151 -0.46 -3.45 -17.30
CA VAL A 151 -1.90 -3.12 -17.28
C VAL A 151 -2.50 -3.25 -18.66
N ALA A 152 -1.83 -2.77 -19.72
CA ALA A 152 -2.31 -2.93 -21.09
C ALA A 152 -2.46 -4.41 -21.48
N ALA A 153 -1.48 -5.25 -21.13
CA ALA A 153 -1.53 -6.69 -21.37
C ALA A 153 -2.66 -7.38 -20.57
N SER A 154 -2.81 -7.04 -19.28
CA SER A 154 -3.88 -7.59 -18.44
C SER A 154 -5.27 -7.17 -18.91
N LEU A 155 -5.46 -5.90 -19.28
CA LEU A 155 -6.72 -5.41 -19.84
C LEU A 155 -7.05 -6.14 -21.15
N ARG A 156 -6.07 -6.30 -22.05
CA ARG A 156 -6.25 -7.05 -23.30
C ARG A 156 -6.60 -8.52 -23.06
N GLY A 157 -6.09 -9.13 -21.99
CA GLY A 157 -6.43 -10.49 -21.58
C GLY A 157 -7.86 -10.64 -21.06
N LEU A 158 -8.46 -9.56 -20.55
CA LEU A 158 -9.83 -9.55 -20.02
C LEU A 158 -10.92 -9.39 -21.10
N GLY A 159 -10.58 -8.89 -22.29
CA GLY A 159 -11.50 -8.64 -23.40
C GLY A 159 -11.35 -7.25 -23.99
#